data_AF-A0A3N9UQ96-F1
#
_entry.id   AF-A0A3N9UQ96-F1
#
_cell.length_a   1.000
_cell.length_b   1.000
_cell.length_c   1.000
_cell.angle_alpha   90.00
_cell.angle_beta   90.00
_cell.angle_gamma   90.00
#
_symmetry.space_group_name_H-M   'P 1'
#
loop_
_entity.id
_entity.type
_entity.pdbx_description
1 polymer ?
#
loop_
_entity_poly.entity_id
_entity_poly.type
_entity_poly.pdbx_seq_one_letter_code
_entity_poly.pdbx_strand_id
1 'polypeptide(L)'
;MNLLALIPVMILVQASYFDMQGTITGVTSPSELLVDGKVIKLEGVDASVLSYEQYSFLMNDLPSWLSGKDVFVKGSSVYFDLQGSYNSESINEMIQKE
;
A
#
# COMPACT_ATOMS: atom_id res chain seq x y z
N MET A 1 -11.11 -24.49 -31.55
CA MET A 1 -11.33 -23.19 -30.89
C MET A 1 -10.24 -23.00 -29.85
N ASN A 2 -9.37 -22.00 -30.04
CA ASN A 2 -8.19 -21.74 -29.23
C ASN A 2 -8.58 -21.27 -27.82
N LEU A 3 -8.18 -22.02 -26.80
CA LEU A 3 -8.39 -21.69 -25.38
C LEU A 3 -7.30 -20.76 -24.80
N LEU A 4 -6.48 -20.12 -25.65
CA LEU A 4 -5.25 -19.42 -25.23
C LEU A 4 -5.31 -17.89 -25.29
N ALA A 5 -6.47 -17.29 -25.57
CA ALA A 5 -6.55 -15.84 -25.79
C ALA A 5 -7.00 -15.00 -24.58
N LEU A 6 -7.39 -15.59 -23.45
CA LEU A 6 -8.00 -14.82 -22.35
C LEU A 6 -7.02 -14.25 -21.30
N ILE A 7 -5.74 -14.62 -21.35
CA ILE A 7 -4.76 -14.25 -20.32
C ILE A 7 -4.14 -12.83 -20.47
N PRO A 8 -4.08 -12.17 -21.65
CA PRO A 8 -3.47 -10.82 -21.72
C PRO A 8 -4.38 -9.68 -21.24
N VAL A 9 -5.70 -9.87 -21.24
CA VAL A 9 -6.66 -8.78 -21.03
C VAL A 9 -6.79 -8.40 -19.56
N MET A 10 -6.74 -9.37 -18.64
CA MET A 10 -6.86 -9.10 -17.19
C MET A 10 -5.67 -8.29 -16.64
N ILE A 11 -4.46 -8.59 -17.12
CA ILE A 11 -3.23 -7.90 -16.68
C ILE A 11 -3.25 -6.42 -17.12
N LEU A 12 -3.79 -6.13 -18.32
CA LEU A 12 -3.89 -4.75 -18.84
C LEU A 12 -4.94 -3.90 -18.12
N VAL A 13 -6.01 -4.51 -17.59
CA VAL A 13 -7.09 -3.78 -16.89
C VAL A 13 -6.66 -3.33 -15.49
N GLN A 14 -5.82 -4.09 -14.78
CA GLN A 14 -5.32 -3.67 -13.47
C GLN A 14 -4.36 -2.48 -13.58
N ALA A 15 -3.53 -2.43 -14.62
CA ALA A 15 -2.61 -1.33 -14.85
C ALA A 15 -3.30 0.01 -15.13
N SER A 16 -4.56 0.03 -15.56
CA SER A 16 -5.32 1.28 -15.75
C SER A 16 -6.08 1.73 -14.50
N TYR A 17 -6.22 0.86 -13.50
CA TYR A 17 -6.94 1.16 -12.26
C TYR A 17 -6.05 1.78 -11.18
N PHE A 18 -4.75 1.45 -11.19
CA PHE A 18 -3.75 1.92 -10.25
C PHE A 18 -2.77 2.89 -10.90
N ASP A 19 -2.32 3.88 -10.15
CA ASP A 19 -1.37 4.88 -10.64
C ASP A 19 0.06 4.32 -10.68
N MET A 20 0.37 3.41 -9.77
CA MET A 20 1.63 2.66 -9.79
C MET A 20 1.55 1.34 -9.01
N GLN A 21 2.52 0.47 -9.29
CA GLN A 21 2.88 -0.70 -8.50
C GLN A 21 4.33 -0.52 -8.04
N GLY A 22 4.68 -1.07 -6.88
CA GLY A 22 6.06 -1.05 -6.37
C GLY A 22 6.20 -1.79 -5.05
N THR A 23 7.38 -1.72 -4.45
CA THR A 23 7.66 -2.35 -3.16
C THR A 23 7.79 -1.28 -2.07
N ILE A 24 7.19 -1.52 -0.90
CA ILE A 24 7.41 -0.67 0.28
C ILE A 24 8.86 -0.84 0.75
N THR A 25 9.66 0.21 0.64
CA THR A 25 11.06 0.23 1.09
C THR A 25 11.23 0.82 2.49
N GLY A 26 10.18 1.44 3.04
CA GLY A 26 10.18 1.90 4.43
C GLY A 26 8.91 2.67 4.81
N VAL A 27 8.87 3.09 6.07
CA VAL A 27 7.82 3.92 6.66
C VAL A 27 8.48 5.21 7.14
N THR A 28 8.07 6.38 6.64
CA THR A 28 8.66 7.68 7.04
C THR A 28 7.89 8.33 8.19
N SER A 29 6.60 8.04 8.28
CA SER A 29 5.73 8.33 9.44
C SER A 29 4.55 7.35 9.45
N PRO A 30 3.75 7.26 10.53
CA PRO A 30 2.56 6.41 10.54
C PRO A 30 1.57 6.72 9.39
N SER A 31 1.59 7.94 8.86
CA SER A 31 0.77 8.38 7.74
C SER A 31 1.50 8.43 6.39
N GLU A 32 2.74 7.94 6.30
CA GLU A 32 3.55 8.03 5.08
C GLU A 32 4.41 6.78 4.84
N LEU A 33 4.30 6.22 3.63
CA LEU A 33 5.08 5.07 3.18
C LEU A 33 6.06 5.48 2.09
N LEU A 34 7.21 4.82 2.06
CA LEU A 34 8.16 4.90 0.97
C LEU A 34 7.96 3.70 0.04
N VAL A 35 7.47 3.93 -1.17
CA VAL A 35 7.24 2.89 -2.20
C VAL A 35 8.19 3.16 -3.36
N ASP A 36 9.14 2.26 -3.60
CA ASP A 36 10.22 2.41 -4.60
C ASP A 36 10.92 3.78 -4.53
N GLY A 37 11.11 4.29 -3.31
CA GLY A 37 11.75 5.60 -3.08
C GLY A 37 10.84 6.82 -3.25
N LYS A 38 9.55 6.64 -3.57
CA LYS A 38 8.54 7.71 -3.58
C LYS A 38 7.76 7.72 -2.28
N VAL A 39 7.61 8.90 -1.69
CA VAL A 39 6.77 9.08 -0.50
C VAL A 39 5.31 9.13 -0.90
N ILE A 40 4.51 8.24 -0.33
CA ILE A 40 3.06 8.18 -0.48
C ILE A 40 2.42 8.60 0.84
N LYS A 41 1.68 9.70 0.82
CA LYS A 41 0.86 10.14 1.97
C LYS A 41 -0.41 9.34 2.02
N LEU A 42 -0.68 8.70 3.15
CA LEU A 42 -1.83 7.84 3.36
C LEU A 42 -3.07 8.70 3.68
N GLU A 43 -4.05 8.68 2.79
CA GLU A 43 -5.36 9.30 3.03
C GLU A 43 -6.05 8.72 4.27
N GLY A 44 -6.64 9.58 5.08
CA GLY A 44 -7.39 9.21 6.28
C GLY A 44 -6.54 8.85 7.50
N VAL A 45 -5.22 8.68 7.34
CA VAL A 45 -4.31 8.46 8.47
C VAL A 45 -3.75 9.80 8.93
N ASP A 46 -4.25 10.30 10.06
CA ASP A 46 -3.74 11.53 10.67
C ASP A 46 -2.78 11.20 11.83
N ALA A 47 -1.47 11.26 11.56
CA ALA A 47 -0.46 11.03 12.58
C ALA A 47 -0.29 12.22 13.54
N SER A 48 -0.85 13.39 13.25
CA SER A 48 -0.64 14.62 14.04
C SER A 48 -1.39 14.61 15.38
N VAL A 49 -2.42 13.77 15.49
CA VAL A 49 -3.21 13.61 16.73
C VAL A 49 -2.62 12.57 17.67
N LEU A 50 -1.58 11.85 17.25
CA LEU A 50 -0.94 10.81 18.05
C LEU A 50 -0.09 11.43 19.17
N SER A 51 -0.11 10.81 20.33
CA SER A 51 0.90 11.07 21.35
C SER A 51 2.28 10.59 20.88
N TYR A 52 3.34 11.12 21.49
CA TYR A 52 4.70 10.68 21.20
C TYR A 52 4.90 9.17 21.39
N GLU A 53 4.27 8.59 22.41
CA GLU A 53 4.35 7.15 22.70
C GLU A 53 3.64 6.32 21.63
N GLN A 54 2.44 6.73 21.22
CA GLN A 54 1.69 6.07 20.14
C GLN A 54 2.43 6.15 18.81
N TYR A 55 2.96 7.34 18.48
CA TYR A 55 3.76 7.54 17.29
C TYR A 55 5.00 6.63 17.30
N SER A 56 5.71 6.57 18.43
CA SER A 56 6.91 5.74 18.59
C SER A 56 6.58 4.24 18.50
N PHE A 57 5.45 3.82 19.05
CA PHE A 57 4.97 2.44 18.93
C PHE A 57 4.72 2.06 17.47
N LEU A 58 3.92 2.87 16.76
CA LEU A 58 3.62 2.63 15.34
C LEU A 58 4.86 2.67 14.46
N MET A 59 5.80 3.58 14.73
CA MET A 59 7.07 3.64 13.99
C MET A 59 7.99 2.45 14.24
N ASN A 60 7.81 1.69 15.31
CA ASN A 60 8.51 0.41 15.52
C ASN A 60 7.76 -0.76 14.89
N ASP A 61 6.43 -0.75 14.96
CA ASP A 61 5.59 -1.86 14.51
C ASP A 61 5.40 -1.89 12.99
N LEU A 62 4.97 -0.77 12.40
CA LEU A 62 4.63 -0.68 10.97
C LEU A 62 5.78 -1.10 10.04
N PRO A 63 7.06 -0.70 10.24
CA PRO A 63 8.13 -1.14 9.35
C PRO A 63 8.30 -2.65 9.31
N SER A 64 8.08 -3.34 10.43
CA SER A 64 8.23 -4.79 10.52
C SER A 64 7.15 -5.53 9.73
N TRP A 65 5.95 -4.96 9.68
CA TRP A 65 4.80 -5.50 8.97
C TRP A 65 4.83 -5.18 7.46
N LEU A 66 5.27 -3.96 7.11
CA LEU A 66 5.09 -3.39 5.78
C LEU A 66 6.31 -3.45 4.87
N SER A 67 7.53 -3.41 5.41
CA SER A 67 8.73 -3.32 4.57
C SER A 67 8.93 -4.58 3.73
N GLY A 68 9.28 -4.40 2.46
CA GLY A 68 9.47 -5.48 1.49
C GLY A 68 8.16 -6.08 0.93
N LYS A 69 7.00 -5.47 1.24
CA LYS A 69 5.72 -5.89 0.66
C LYS A 69 5.48 -5.17 -0.67
N ASP A 70 5.04 -5.93 -1.66
CA ASP A 70 4.60 -5.39 -2.94
C ASP A 70 3.20 -4.81 -2.82
N VAL A 71 2.98 -3.67 -3.45
CA VAL A 71 1.74 -2.89 -3.33
C VAL A 71 1.33 -2.24 -4.65
N PHE A 72 0.03 -2.01 -4.75
CA PHE A 72 -0.58 -1.10 -5.70
C PHE A 72 -0.95 0.22 -5.03
N VAL A 73 -0.75 1.33 -5.72
CA VAL A 73 -1.08 2.67 -5.25
C VAL A 73 -2.14 3.28 -6.15
N LYS A 74 -3.21 3.81 -5.55
CA LYS A 74 -4.25 4.60 -6.23
C LYS A 74 -4.46 5.88 -5.45
N GLY A 75 -3.99 7.00 -5.99
CA GLY A 75 -3.89 8.28 -5.30
C GLY A 75 -3.07 8.13 -4.03
N SER A 76 -3.74 8.30 -2.89
CA SER A 76 -3.18 8.22 -1.55
C SER A 76 -3.57 6.93 -0.81
N SER A 77 -4.22 5.98 -1.49
CA SER A 77 -4.56 4.67 -0.95
C SER A 77 -3.57 3.61 -1.42
N VAL A 78 -3.06 2.82 -0.47
CA VAL A 78 -2.08 1.75 -0.74
C VAL A 78 -2.70 0.40 -0.45
N TYR A 79 -2.56 -0.55 -1.37
CA TYR A 79 -3.15 -1.89 -1.29
C TYR A 79 -2.07 -2.95 -1.46
N PHE A 80 -2.09 -4.00 -0.64
CA PHE A 80 -1.18 -5.14 -0.83
C PHE A 80 -1.44 -5.82 -2.17
N ASP A 81 -0.35 -6.10 -2.89
CA ASP A 81 -0.34 -6.99 -4.04
C ASP A 81 -0.32 -8.45 -3.55
N LEU A 82 -1.33 -9.20 -3.97
CA LEU A 82 -1.53 -10.62 -3.71
C LEU A 82 -1.23 -11.44 -4.97
N GLN A 83 -0.14 -11.11 -5.67
CA GLN A 83 0.35 -11.78 -6.89
C GLN A 83 -0.60 -11.61 -8.09
N GLY A 84 -0.93 -10.35 -8.42
CA GLY A 84 -1.84 -10.03 -9.53
C GLY A 84 -3.31 -9.92 -9.11
N SER A 85 -3.57 -9.78 -7.82
CA SER A 85 -4.83 -9.35 -7.21
C SER A 85 -4.50 -8.39 -6.08
N TYR A 86 -5.47 -7.63 -5.59
CA TYR A 86 -5.23 -6.69 -4.49
C TYR A 86 -6.21 -6.93 -3.34
N ASN A 87 -5.78 -6.61 -2.12
CA ASN A 87 -6.68 -6.65 -0.97
C ASN A 87 -7.78 -5.58 -1.11
N SER A 88 -9.03 -5.90 -0.80
CA SER A 88 -10.12 -4.93 -0.87
C SER A 88 -10.00 -3.82 0.16
N GLU A 89 -9.32 -4.11 1.27
CA GLU A 89 -8.99 -3.14 2.30
C GLU A 89 -7.59 -2.56 2.06
N SER A 90 -7.50 -1.24 2.13
CA SER A 90 -6.24 -0.51 2.02
C SER A 90 -5.43 -0.60 3.31
N ILE A 91 -4.11 -0.47 3.19
CA ILE A 91 -3.21 -0.35 4.34
C ILE A 91 -3.61 0.86 5.20
N ASN A 92 -4.11 1.93 4.59
CA ASN A 92 -4.65 3.10 5.28
C ASN A 92 -5.75 2.72 6.29
N GLU A 93 -6.72 1.92 5.85
CA GLU A 93 -7.85 1.48 6.68
C GLU A 93 -7.40 0.53 7.78
N MET A 94 -6.39 -0.31 7.51
CA MET A 94 -5.82 -1.19 8.52
C MET A 94 -5.11 -0.40 9.62
N ILE A 95 -4.29 0.60 9.26
CA ILE A 95 -3.58 1.44 10.24
C ILE A 95 -4.56 2.25 11.09
N GLN A 96 -5.68 2.71 10.54
CA GLN A 96 -6.70 3.44 11.32
C GLN A 96 -7.42 2.59 12.37
N LYS A 97 -7.32 1.26 12.31
CA LYS A 97 -7.98 0.33 13.24
C LYS A 97 -7.08 -0.10 14.40
N GLU A 98 -5.77 0.16 14.31
CA GLU A 98 -4.81 0.00 15.41
C GLU A 98 -4.91 1.19 16.38
#